data_AF-A0A6A4XFH5-F1
#
_entry.id   AF-A0A6A4XFH5-F1
#
_cell.length_a   1.000
_cell.length_b   1.000
_cell.length_c   1.000
_cell.angle_alpha   90.00
_cell.angle_beta   90.00
_cell.angle_gamma   90.00
#
_symmetry.space_group_name_H-M   'P 1'
#
loop_
_entity.id
_entity.type
_entity.pdbx_description
1 polymer ?
#
loop_
_entity_poly.entity_id
_entity_poly.type
_entity_poly.pdbx_seq_one_letter_code
_entity_poly.pdbx_strand_id
1 'polypeptide(L)'
;MKNALITLVTALCSVSAASILPTPGVCYSPFHLAEYPLHGGWPGGIPAGIDADFAQMSKFGYTTVRTFYSNYYGYDVAPIAAKYNMDLYLGVFMTNEAWYQGQIDSAVNAVKAHPKTVKAILVGNENVAPHGPYSVDFLVAQMKLIRDRIKTETGLTIPVGTVQRTP
;
A
#
# COMPACT_ATOMS: atom_id res chain seq x y z
N MET A 1 -23.40 24.12 -69.46
CA MET A 1 -24.12 23.28 -68.46
C MET A 1 -23.24 22.06 -68.20
N LYS A 2 -22.76 21.67 -67.02
CA LYS A 2 -22.87 22.12 -65.62
C LYS A 2 -21.51 21.76 -64.98
N ASN A 3 -20.93 22.68 -64.21
CA ASN A 3 -19.75 22.41 -63.39
C ASN A 3 -20.18 21.51 -62.22
N ALA A 4 -19.62 20.31 -62.11
CA ALA A 4 -19.81 19.46 -60.94
C ALA A 4 -18.66 19.70 -59.96
N LEU A 5 -18.94 20.48 -58.91
CA LEU A 5 -18.03 20.69 -57.80
C LEU A 5 -18.10 19.44 -56.90
N ILE A 6 -17.03 18.66 -56.85
CA ILE A 6 -16.89 17.54 -55.90
C ILE A 6 -16.35 18.12 -54.60
N THR A 7 -17.19 18.23 -53.59
CA THR A 7 -16.78 18.62 -52.23
C THR A 7 -16.36 17.36 -51.46
N LEU A 8 -15.06 17.17 -51.28
CA LEU A 8 -14.50 16.13 -50.42
C LEU A 8 -14.54 16.64 -48.97
N VAL A 9 -15.45 16.10 -48.15
CA VAL A 9 -15.50 16.39 -46.71
C VAL A 9 -14.59 15.40 -45.99
N THR A 10 -13.39 15.84 -45.62
CA THR A 10 -12.50 15.11 -44.71
C THR A 10 -12.98 15.29 -43.27
N ALA A 11 -13.57 14.25 -42.69
CA ALA A 11 -13.84 14.20 -41.25
C ALA A 11 -12.50 14.01 -40.51
N LEU A 12 -11.96 15.08 -39.93
CA LEU A 12 -10.87 14.95 -38.95
C LEU A 12 -11.45 14.39 -37.65
N CYS A 13 -11.30 13.08 -37.43
CA CYS A 13 -11.42 12.51 -36.10
C CYS A 13 -10.24 12.98 -35.26
N SER A 14 -10.45 14.01 -34.43
CA SER A 14 -9.52 14.36 -33.37
C SER A 14 -9.55 13.25 -32.31
N VAL A 15 -8.60 12.34 -32.36
CA VAL A 15 -8.31 11.44 -31.23
C VAL A 15 -7.68 12.32 -30.17
N SER A 16 -8.44 12.72 -29.14
CA SER A 16 -7.81 13.28 -27.95
C SER A 16 -6.99 12.17 -27.32
N ALA A 17 -5.68 12.34 -27.29
CA ALA A 17 -4.84 11.55 -26.41
C ALA A 17 -5.27 11.93 -24.98
N ALA A 18 -6.17 11.16 -24.38
CA ALA A 18 -6.45 11.27 -22.97
C ALA A 18 -5.10 11.06 -22.26
N SER A 19 -4.58 12.11 -21.62
CA SER A 19 -3.46 11.96 -20.71
C SER A 19 -3.91 10.98 -19.63
N ILE A 20 -3.34 9.78 -19.63
CA ILE A 20 -3.47 8.88 -18.50
C ILE A 20 -2.73 9.58 -17.36
N LEU A 21 -3.48 10.33 -16.55
CA LEU A 21 -2.95 10.86 -15.31
C LEU A 21 -2.46 9.66 -14.49
N PRO A 22 -1.28 9.75 -13.86
CA PRO A 22 -0.79 8.66 -13.03
C PRO A 22 -1.85 8.33 -11.98
N THR A 23 -2.12 7.04 -11.79
CA THR A 23 -3.14 6.62 -10.84
C THR A 23 -2.75 7.09 -9.45
N PRO A 24 -3.59 7.92 -8.78
CA PRO A 24 -3.18 8.55 -7.54
C PRO A 24 -3.07 7.51 -6.43
N GLY A 25 -1.97 7.57 -5.68
CA GLY A 25 -1.74 6.77 -4.50
C GLY A 25 -1.65 7.63 -3.24
N VAL A 26 -1.89 7.03 -2.08
CA VAL A 26 -1.83 7.72 -0.78
C VAL A 26 -0.92 6.99 0.20
N CYS A 27 -0.16 7.76 0.98
CA CYS A 27 0.44 7.26 2.22
C CYS A 27 -0.60 7.36 3.33
N TYR A 28 -0.87 6.27 4.03
CA TYR A 28 -1.99 6.18 4.95
C TYR A 28 -1.59 5.71 6.34
N SER A 29 -2.18 6.37 7.32
CA SER A 29 -2.24 5.95 8.72
C SER A 29 -3.59 6.37 9.32
N PRO A 30 -4.25 5.53 10.12
CA PRO A 30 -5.51 5.84 10.81
C PRO A 30 -5.34 6.78 12.00
N PHE A 31 -4.18 7.41 12.19
CA PHE A 31 -3.89 8.24 13.37
C PHE A 31 -4.80 9.46 13.50
N HIS A 32 -5.60 9.79 12.50
CA HIS A 32 -6.58 10.88 12.56
C HIS A 32 -7.96 10.42 13.05
N LEU A 33 -8.21 9.12 13.15
CA LEU A 33 -9.48 8.56 13.61
C LEU A 33 -9.68 8.82 15.10
N ALA A 34 -10.87 9.23 15.51
CA ALA A 34 -11.19 9.44 16.93
C ALA A 34 -11.07 8.14 17.76
N GLU A 35 -11.27 6.99 17.11
CA GLU A 35 -11.13 5.64 17.67
C GLU A 35 -9.66 5.28 17.94
N TYR A 36 -8.72 6.00 17.34
CA TYR A 36 -7.30 5.70 17.53
C TYR A 36 -6.88 6.06 18.97
N PRO A 37 -6.15 5.18 19.70
CA PRO A 37 -5.80 5.42 21.12
C PRO A 37 -4.99 6.68 21.40
N LEU A 38 -4.35 7.27 20.38
CA LEU A 38 -3.71 8.59 20.48
C LEU A 38 -4.71 9.68 20.93
N HIS A 39 -6.00 9.50 20.66
CA HIS A 39 -7.08 10.42 21.00
C HIS A 39 -7.95 9.92 22.17
N GLY A 40 -7.50 8.89 22.89
CA GLY A 40 -8.28 8.27 23.97
C GLY A 40 -9.39 7.33 23.46
N GLY A 41 -9.41 7.00 22.17
CA GLY A 41 -10.34 6.06 21.56
C GLY A 41 -10.06 4.59 21.89
N TRP A 42 -11.04 3.73 21.57
CA TRP A 42 -10.92 2.28 21.71
C TRP A 42 -10.42 1.63 20.41
N PRO A 43 -9.35 0.81 20.43
CA PRO A 43 -8.77 0.22 19.22
C PRO A 43 -9.75 -0.58 18.35
N GLY A 44 -10.81 -1.16 18.94
CA GLY A 44 -11.77 -1.96 18.19
C GLY A 44 -12.60 -1.17 17.17
N GLY A 45 -12.60 0.16 17.23
CA GLY A 45 -13.18 1.02 16.20
C GLY A 45 -12.28 1.29 15.00
N ILE A 46 -10.97 1.01 15.10
CA ILE A 46 -9.98 1.29 14.04
C ILE A 46 -10.35 0.60 12.71
N PRO A 47 -10.74 -0.69 12.66
CA PRO A 47 -11.10 -1.33 11.39
C PRO A 47 -12.23 -0.62 10.65
N ALA A 48 -13.25 -0.15 11.37
CA ALA A 48 -14.38 0.55 10.78
C ALA A 48 -13.97 1.92 10.23
N GLY A 49 -13.08 2.64 10.91
CA GLY A 49 -12.55 3.90 10.41
C GLY A 49 -11.63 3.72 9.19
N ILE A 50 -10.74 2.72 9.19
CA ILE A 50 -9.94 2.39 7.99
C ILE A 50 -10.86 2.03 6.81
N ASP A 51 -11.93 1.26 7.07
CA ASP A 51 -12.91 0.91 6.05
C ASP A 51 -13.60 2.15 5.46
N ALA A 52 -14.00 3.11 6.30
CA ALA A 52 -14.60 4.36 5.88
C ALA A 52 -13.63 5.21 5.04
N ASP A 53 -12.37 5.32 5.47
CA ASP A 53 -11.32 6.03 4.74
C ASP A 53 -11.08 5.41 3.36
N PHE A 54 -10.96 4.08 3.29
CA PHE A 54 -10.72 3.39 2.02
C PHE A 54 -11.95 3.45 1.11
N ALA A 55 -13.16 3.44 1.65
CA ALA A 55 -14.37 3.70 0.88
C ALA A 55 -14.34 5.10 0.24
N GLN A 56 -13.92 6.12 1.00
CA GLN A 56 -13.80 7.49 0.51
C GLN A 56 -12.69 7.63 -0.54
N MET A 57 -11.52 7.06 -0.29
CA MET A 57 -10.41 7.02 -1.24
C MET A 57 -10.81 6.35 -2.56
N SER A 58 -11.53 5.22 -2.50
CA SER A 58 -12.05 4.52 -3.68
C SER A 58 -13.01 5.42 -4.48
N LYS A 59 -13.92 6.14 -3.81
CA LYS A 59 -14.83 7.11 -4.45
C LYS A 59 -14.08 8.26 -5.14
N PHE A 60 -12.93 8.67 -4.62
CA PHE A 60 -12.07 9.69 -5.23
C PHE A 60 -11.11 9.15 -6.29
N GLY A 61 -11.18 7.85 -6.61
CA GLY A 61 -10.37 7.24 -7.66
C GLY A 61 -8.94 6.89 -7.24
N TYR A 62 -8.63 6.88 -5.94
CA TYR A 62 -7.36 6.33 -5.47
C TYR A 62 -7.39 4.82 -5.58
N THR A 63 -6.33 4.25 -6.16
CA THR A 63 -6.21 2.80 -6.35
C THR A 63 -5.08 2.19 -5.56
N THR A 64 -4.22 2.99 -4.96
CA THR A 64 -2.98 2.51 -4.34
C THR A 64 -2.78 3.12 -2.96
N VAL A 65 -2.49 2.27 -1.98
CA VAL A 65 -2.21 2.69 -0.60
C VAL A 65 -0.83 2.20 -0.19
N ARG A 66 -0.04 3.08 0.42
CA ARG A 66 1.16 2.72 1.19
C ARG A 66 0.85 2.88 2.67
N THR A 67 1.17 1.89 3.49
CA THR A 67 1.08 1.99 4.95
C THR A 67 2.46 1.97 5.61
N PHE A 68 2.52 2.42 6.87
CA PHE A 68 3.71 2.28 7.73
C PHE A 68 3.70 0.98 8.54
N TYR A 69 2.51 0.46 8.83
CA TYR A 69 2.26 -0.74 9.61
C TYR A 69 1.48 -1.76 8.77
N SER A 70 1.61 -3.04 9.11
CA SER A 70 0.86 -4.13 8.48
C SER A 70 -0.49 -4.36 9.16
N ASN A 71 -0.53 -4.08 10.46
CA ASN A 71 -1.72 -3.99 11.29
C ASN A 71 -1.65 -2.79 12.22
N TYR A 72 -2.81 -2.31 12.67
CA TYR A 72 -2.92 -1.33 13.74
C TYR A 72 -3.62 -1.99 14.92
N TYR A 73 -2.93 -2.15 16.05
CA TYR A 73 -3.45 -2.85 17.25
C TYR A 73 -3.94 -4.28 16.97
N GLY A 74 -3.26 -5.01 16.07
CA GLY A 74 -3.65 -6.37 15.69
C GLY A 74 -4.74 -6.47 14.63
N TYR A 75 -5.24 -5.34 14.12
CA TYR A 75 -6.18 -5.31 13.01
C TYR A 75 -5.46 -5.14 11.67
N ASP A 76 -5.48 -6.19 10.86
CA ASP A 76 -4.80 -6.25 9.56
C ASP A 76 -5.40 -5.28 8.55
N VAL A 77 -4.54 -4.57 7.80
CA VAL A 77 -4.99 -3.61 6.78
C VAL A 77 -5.39 -4.28 5.47
N ALA A 78 -4.73 -5.40 5.13
CA ALA A 78 -4.86 -6.03 3.81
C ALA A 78 -6.30 -6.49 3.44
N PRO A 79 -7.10 -7.08 4.35
CA PRO A 79 -8.49 -7.42 4.03
C PRO A 79 -9.34 -6.20 3.63
N ILE A 80 -9.09 -5.05 4.27
CA ILE A 80 -9.81 -3.80 4.00
C ILE A 80 -9.39 -3.22 2.64
N ALA A 81 -8.08 -3.20 2.35
CA ALA A 81 -7.59 -2.79 1.02
C ALA A 81 -8.17 -3.67 -0.09
N ALA A 82 -8.22 -4.99 0.13
CA ALA A 82 -8.77 -5.96 -0.83
C ALA A 82 -10.26 -5.70 -1.14
N LYS A 83 -11.06 -5.35 -0.13
CA LYS A 83 -12.49 -5.01 -0.28
C LYS A 83 -12.72 -3.89 -1.31
N TYR A 84 -11.81 -2.92 -1.38
CA TYR A 84 -11.92 -1.76 -2.27
C TYR A 84 -11.05 -1.86 -3.54
N ASN A 85 -10.53 -3.06 -3.85
CA ASN A 85 -9.62 -3.29 -4.98
C ASN A 85 -8.40 -2.36 -5.00
N MET A 86 -7.89 -2.01 -3.82
CA MET A 86 -6.70 -1.16 -3.70
C MET A 86 -5.43 -2.00 -3.74
N ASP A 87 -4.48 -1.57 -4.53
CA ASP A 87 -3.11 -2.05 -4.53
C ASP A 87 -2.40 -1.59 -3.25
N LEU A 88 -1.78 -2.52 -2.53
CA LEU A 88 -1.22 -2.27 -1.21
C LEU A 88 0.30 -2.44 -1.19
N TYR A 89 1.00 -1.34 -0.91
CA TYR A 89 2.39 -1.31 -0.49
C TYR A 89 2.43 -1.38 1.04
N LEU A 90 2.47 -2.61 1.56
CA LEU A 90 2.24 -2.91 2.96
C LEU A 90 3.49 -2.61 3.79
N GLY A 91 3.40 -1.66 4.72
CA GLY A 91 4.48 -1.41 5.67
C GLY A 91 4.62 -2.51 6.71
N VAL A 92 5.83 -2.76 7.18
CA VAL A 92 6.12 -3.50 8.40
C VAL A 92 6.91 -2.55 9.28
N PHE A 93 6.27 -2.02 10.33
CA PHE A 93 6.92 -1.04 11.20
C PHE A 93 8.04 -1.71 12.00
N MET A 94 9.25 -1.17 11.90
CA MET A 94 10.42 -1.75 12.54
C MET A 94 10.58 -1.26 13.98
N THR A 95 10.61 -2.20 14.92
CA THR A 95 10.78 -1.92 16.34
C THR A 95 11.44 -3.11 17.05
N ASN A 96 11.99 -2.87 18.25
CA ASN A 96 12.49 -3.93 19.15
C ASN A 96 11.42 -4.38 20.16
N GLU A 97 10.23 -3.78 20.10
CA GLU A 97 9.12 -4.13 20.97
C GLU A 97 8.57 -5.53 20.66
N ALA A 98 8.03 -6.21 21.68
CA ALA A 98 7.50 -7.57 21.55
C ALA A 98 6.40 -7.72 20.48
N TRP A 99 5.68 -6.64 20.17
CA TRP A 99 4.62 -6.63 19.16
C TRP A 99 5.14 -6.58 17.71
N TYR A 100 6.44 -6.40 17.48
CA TYR A 100 7.04 -6.43 16.15
C TYR A 100 6.71 -7.72 15.39
N GLN A 101 6.74 -8.86 16.09
CA GLN A 101 6.40 -10.16 15.50
C GLN A 101 4.99 -10.17 14.90
N GLY A 102 4.02 -9.50 15.55
CA GLY A 102 2.68 -9.34 15.02
C GLY A 102 2.65 -8.58 13.69
N GLN A 103 3.55 -7.60 13.50
CA GLN A 103 3.66 -6.90 12.21
C GLN A 103 4.16 -7.83 11.10
N ILE A 104 5.16 -8.68 11.40
CA ILE A 104 5.67 -9.66 10.45
C ILE A 104 4.58 -10.67 10.09
N ASP A 105 3.88 -11.22 11.09
CA ASP A 105 2.84 -12.24 10.88
C ASP A 105 1.70 -11.70 10.03
N SER A 106 1.19 -10.50 10.33
CA SER A 106 0.19 -9.82 9.51
C SER A 106 0.64 -9.61 8.07
N ALA A 107 1.91 -9.28 7.84
CA ALA A 107 2.41 -9.05 6.50
C ALA A 107 2.52 -10.35 5.67
N VAL A 108 2.94 -11.45 6.29
CA VAL A 108 2.95 -12.78 5.64
C VAL A 108 1.52 -13.25 5.37
N ASN A 109 0.63 -13.12 6.36
CA ASN A 109 -0.79 -13.48 6.22
C ASN A 109 -1.50 -12.65 5.15
N ALA A 110 -1.16 -11.37 5.01
CA ALA A 110 -1.69 -10.51 3.96
C ALA A 110 -1.37 -11.05 2.56
N VAL A 111 -0.14 -11.52 2.32
CA VAL A 111 0.24 -12.12 1.02
C VAL A 111 -0.47 -13.45 0.81
N LYS A 112 -0.58 -14.26 1.86
CA LYS A 112 -1.24 -15.57 1.82
C LYS A 112 -2.73 -15.45 1.48
N ALA A 113 -3.43 -14.54 2.14
CA ALA A 113 -4.88 -14.36 2.01
C ALA A 113 -5.28 -13.42 0.87
N HIS A 114 -4.45 -12.43 0.54
CA HIS A 114 -4.74 -11.37 -0.43
C HIS A 114 -3.59 -11.15 -1.43
N PRO A 115 -3.13 -12.19 -2.16
CA PRO A 115 -1.95 -12.10 -3.03
C PRO A 115 -2.10 -11.15 -4.21
N LYS A 116 -3.34 -10.82 -4.61
CA LYS A 116 -3.62 -9.84 -5.66
C LYS A 116 -3.56 -8.39 -5.17
N THR A 117 -3.74 -8.19 -3.86
CA THR A 117 -3.80 -6.87 -3.21
C THR A 117 -2.40 -6.38 -2.87
N VAL A 118 -1.57 -7.23 -2.26
CA VAL A 118 -0.21 -6.83 -1.83
C VAL A 118 0.74 -6.77 -3.02
N LYS A 119 1.27 -5.57 -3.32
CA LYS A 119 2.24 -5.35 -4.41
C LYS A 119 3.68 -5.39 -3.95
N ALA A 120 3.93 -4.99 -2.71
CA ALA A 120 5.23 -5.07 -2.07
C ALA A 120 5.07 -5.03 -0.55
N ILE A 121 6.08 -5.55 0.16
CA ILE A 121 6.26 -5.31 1.59
C ILE A 121 7.42 -4.34 1.79
N LEU A 122 7.19 -3.32 2.60
CA LEU A 122 8.14 -2.27 2.94
C LEU A 122 8.54 -2.41 4.42
N VAL A 123 9.71 -2.99 4.65
CA VAL A 123 10.23 -3.34 5.98
C VAL A 123 11.02 -2.17 6.54
N GLY A 124 10.47 -1.49 7.53
CA GLY A 124 11.04 -0.28 8.10
C GLY A 124 10.88 0.97 7.22
N ASN A 125 11.02 2.12 7.87
CA ASN A 125 10.98 3.45 7.29
C ASN A 125 12.05 4.33 7.95
N GLU A 126 13.10 4.66 7.19
CA GLU A 126 14.21 5.54 7.62
C GLU A 126 14.92 5.06 8.89
N ASN A 127 15.00 3.75 9.03
CA ASN A 127 15.46 3.07 10.23
C ASN A 127 16.98 2.79 10.23
N VAL A 128 17.69 3.03 9.12
CA VAL A 128 19.12 2.77 8.99
C VAL A 128 19.96 3.87 9.67
N ALA A 129 20.97 3.46 10.43
CA ALA A 129 21.97 4.34 11.03
C ALA A 129 22.74 5.14 9.96
N PRO A 130 23.11 6.41 10.23
CA PRO A 130 23.04 7.10 11.52
C PRO A 130 21.68 7.74 11.85
N HIS A 131 20.72 7.68 10.92
CA HIS A 131 19.45 8.40 11.05
C HIS A 131 18.36 7.64 11.79
N GLY A 132 18.43 6.32 11.76
CA GLY A 132 17.63 5.44 12.60
C GLY A 132 18.51 4.56 13.51
N PRO A 133 17.89 3.74 14.37
CA PRO A 133 18.61 3.03 15.41
C PRO A 133 19.19 1.68 14.96
N TYR A 134 19.02 1.27 13.69
CA TYR A 134 19.37 -0.08 13.23
C TYR A 134 20.51 -0.08 12.21
N SER A 135 21.29 -1.17 12.19
CA SER A 135 22.28 -1.41 11.15
C SER A 135 21.62 -1.84 9.83
N VAL A 136 22.35 -1.66 8.72
CA VAL A 136 21.94 -2.19 7.41
C VAL A 136 21.74 -3.71 7.48
N ASP A 137 22.66 -4.44 8.12
CA ASP A 137 22.60 -5.89 8.25
C ASP A 137 21.35 -6.37 8.97
N PHE A 138 20.91 -5.65 10.02
CA PHE A 138 19.68 -5.97 10.72
C PHE A 138 18.47 -5.86 9.79
N LEU A 139 18.34 -4.76 9.04
CA LEU A 139 17.24 -4.58 8.08
C LEU A 139 17.26 -5.65 7.00
N VAL A 140 18.44 -5.97 6.46
CA VAL A 140 18.59 -7.03 5.45
C VAL A 140 18.15 -8.38 6.00
N ALA A 141 18.51 -8.70 7.24
CA ALA A 141 18.06 -9.93 7.91
C ALA A 141 16.54 -9.97 8.08
N GLN A 142 15.91 -8.85 8.47
CA GLN A 142 14.44 -8.76 8.58
C GLN A 142 13.75 -8.94 7.23
N MET A 143 14.23 -8.28 6.17
CA MET A 143 13.71 -8.46 4.81
C MET A 143 13.87 -9.90 4.32
N LYS A 144 15.01 -10.55 4.59
CA LYS A 144 15.24 -11.95 4.23
C LYS A 144 14.27 -12.88 4.96
N LEU A 145 14.11 -12.70 6.27
CA LEU A 145 13.16 -13.48 7.08
C LEU A 145 11.74 -13.41 6.51
N ILE A 146 11.24 -12.23 6.20
CA ILE A 146 9.88 -12.05 5.64
C ILE A 146 9.78 -12.71 4.26
N ARG A 147 10.76 -12.50 3.39
CA ARG A 147 10.78 -13.08 2.04
C ARG A 147 10.79 -14.60 2.07
N ASP A 148 11.61 -15.19 2.92
CA ASP A 148 11.73 -16.64 3.06
C ASP A 148 10.45 -17.26 3.62
N ARG A 149 9.82 -16.60 4.62
CA ARG A 149 8.51 -17.02 5.15
C ARG A 149 7.43 -16.98 4.09
N ILE A 150 7.31 -15.89 3.33
CA ILE A 150 6.33 -15.81 2.24
C ILE A 150 6.55 -16.93 1.23
N LYS A 151 7.80 -17.13 0.80
CA LYS A 151 8.11 -18.16 -0.18
C LYS A 151 7.75 -19.56 0.33
N THR A 152 8.07 -19.84 1.58
CA THR A 152 7.81 -21.15 2.22
C THR A 152 6.32 -21.39 2.44
N GLU A 153 5.59 -20.39 2.92
CA GLU A 153 4.19 -20.54 3.33
C GLU A 153 3.19 -20.40 2.17
N THR A 154 3.59 -19.76 1.06
CA THR A 154 2.68 -19.44 -0.05
C THR A 154 3.18 -19.91 -1.42
N GLY A 155 4.47 -20.22 -1.56
CA GLY A 155 5.11 -20.48 -2.87
C GLY A 155 5.31 -19.22 -3.72
N LEU A 156 4.79 -18.06 -3.31
CA LEU A 156 4.87 -16.80 -4.04
C LEU A 156 6.20 -16.08 -3.82
N THR A 157 6.56 -15.25 -4.79
CA THR A 157 7.65 -14.30 -4.67
C THR A 157 7.08 -12.91 -4.90
N ILE A 158 7.11 -12.06 -3.88
CA ILE A 158 6.73 -10.65 -3.99
C ILE A 158 7.93 -9.75 -3.67
N PRO A 159 7.96 -8.50 -4.16
CA PRO A 159 8.95 -7.53 -3.75
C PRO A 159 8.92 -7.30 -2.23
N VAL A 160 10.07 -7.43 -1.58
CA VAL A 160 10.30 -7.10 -0.18
C VAL A 160 11.51 -6.18 -0.12
N GLY A 161 11.29 -4.94 0.30
CA GLY A 161 12.28 -3.87 0.35
C GLY A 161 12.13 -3.02 1.60
N THR A 162 12.75 -1.84 1.62
CA THR A 162 12.67 -0.89 2.73
C THR A 162 12.53 0.53 2.19
N VAL A 163 11.98 1.45 2.99
CA VAL A 163 11.95 2.88 2.66
C VAL A 163 13.04 3.58 3.44
N GLN A 164 13.97 4.23 2.73
CA GLN A 164 15.08 4.96 3.34
C GLN A 164 15.15 6.37 2.78
N ARG A 165 15.70 7.27 3.58
CA ARG A 165 16.00 8.64 3.14
C ARG A 165 17.23 8.64 2.24
N THR A 166 17.34 9.67 1.41
CA THR A 166 18.57 9.92 0.64
C THR A 166 19.73 10.16 1.63
N PRO A 167 20.95 9.70 1.30
CA PRO A 167 22.15 10.06 2.05
C PRO A 167 22.34 11.57 2.18
#